data_AF-A0A8H7T7R3-F1
#
_entry.id   AF-A0A8H7T7R3-F1
#
_cell.length_a   1.000
_cell.length_b   1.000
_cell.length_c   1.000
_cell.angle_alpha   90.00
_cell.angle_beta   90.00
_cell.angle_gamma   90.00
#
_symmetry.space_group_name_H-M   'P 1'
#
loop_
_entity.id
_entity.type
_entity.pdbx_description
1 polymer ?
#
loop_
_entity_poly.entity_id
_entity_poly.type
_entity_poly.pdbx_seq_one_letter_code
_entity_poly.pdbx_strand_id
1 'polypeptide(L)'
;MSWATKRVTTRKEDVAYCLLGLFGIHMPLLYGEGDRAFIRLQEEILKQSSDQSLFAWDPPMGSMSTLGASENDSICGMFAPSPECFSETGDVMPGPEYWDKESALTNRGIRVKMPFKYDPLNKTFIGILSCVSSLVQDIAIEFHSASNSLEDLSHLIRRSVPVRYGGWSNDPQIQFNTVYLATDTSLWYTRYLDDNS
;
A
#
# COMPACT_ATOMS: atom_id res chain seq x y z
N MET A 1 10.55 -1.55 -2.87
CA MET A 1 11.78 -0.91 -2.30
C MET A 1 12.60 -1.90 -1.44
N SER A 2 12.76 -3.15 -1.87
CA SER A 2 13.40 -4.21 -1.07
C SER A 2 14.86 -3.93 -0.70
N TRP A 3 15.60 -3.22 -1.55
CA TRP A 3 17.02 -2.90 -1.35
C TRP A 3 17.27 -1.96 -0.16
N ALA A 4 16.25 -1.25 0.33
CA ALA A 4 16.34 -0.37 1.49
C ALA A 4 16.07 -1.08 2.83
N THR A 5 15.57 -2.31 2.80
CA THR A 5 15.12 -3.07 4.00
C THR A 5 16.18 -3.25 5.08
N LYS A 6 17.45 -3.38 4.69
CA LYS A 6 18.58 -3.61 5.60
C LYS A 6 19.27 -2.32 6.07
N ARG A 7 18.77 -1.15 5.68
CA ARG A 7 19.37 0.13 6.08
C ARG A 7 19.09 0.39 7.56
N VAL A 8 20.13 0.76 8.29
CA VAL A 8 20.05 1.14 9.70
C VAL A 8 20.40 2.62 9.81
N THR A 9 19.51 3.39 10.44
CA THR A 9 19.68 4.83 10.66
C THR A 9 19.62 5.14 12.15
N THR A 10 20.19 6.27 12.56
CA THR A 10 20.19 6.68 13.98
C THR A 10 18.81 7.19 14.40
N ARG A 11 18.14 7.97 13.55
CA ARG A 11 16.76 8.41 13.75
C ARG A 11 15.83 7.66 12.80
N LYS A 12 14.57 7.50 13.20
CA LYS A 12 13.55 6.83 12.38
C LYS A 12 13.36 7.55 11.05
N GLU A 13 13.22 8.87 11.08
CA GLU A 13 12.97 9.71 9.91
C GLU A 13 14.14 9.72 8.89
N ASP A 14 15.36 9.46 9.34
CA ASP A 14 16.54 9.38 8.47
C ASP A 14 16.42 8.23 7.46
N VAL A 15 15.57 7.21 7.74
CA VAL A 15 15.29 6.13 6.79
C VAL A 15 14.66 6.66 5.50
N ALA A 16 13.86 7.73 5.58
CA ALA A 16 13.27 8.38 4.42
C ALA A 16 14.25 9.36 3.79
N TYR A 17 14.92 10.17 4.62
CA TYR A 17 15.81 11.23 4.15
C TYR A 17 17.03 10.71 3.40
N CYS A 18 17.55 9.55 3.78
CA CYS A 18 18.67 8.93 3.07
C CYS A 18 18.28 8.38 1.68
N LEU A 19 16.99 8.34 1.33
CA LEU A 19 16.46 7.84 0.06
C LEU A 19 16.05 8.95 -0.91
N LEU A 20 15.95 10.21 -0.44
CA LEU A 20 15.51 11.34 -1.25
C LEU A 20 16.26 11.47 -2.57
N GLY A 21 17.59 11.38 -2.51
CA GLY A 21 18.44 11.49 -3.70
C GLY A 21 18.28 10.35 -4.70
N LEU A 22 17.84 9.16 -4.26
CA LEU A 22 17.61 8.01 -5.14
C LEU A 22 16.30 8.15 -5.93
N PHE A 23 15.33 8.87 -5.38
CA PHE A 23 14.05 9.14 -6.04
C PHE A 23 13.98 10.54 -6.67
N GLY A 24 15.02 11.37 -6.53
CA GLY A 24 14.99 12.76 -7.01
C GLY A 24 14.00 13.64 -6.26
N ILE A 25 13.68 13.31 -5.00
CA ILE A 25 12.65 13.99 -4.22
C ILE A 25 13.25 15.14 -3.42
N HIS A 26 12.53 16.26 -3.42
CA HIS A 26 12.82 17.42 -2.59
C HIS A 26 11.63 17.68 -1.65
N MET A 27 11.81 17.39 -0.35
CA MET A 27 10.81 17.65 0.69
C MET A 27 11.49 18.17 1.97
N PRO A 28 10.80 18.96 2.81
CA PRO A 28 11.37 19.46 4.07
C PRO A 28 11.74 18.36 5.05
N LEU A 29 12.93 18.47 5.65
CA LEU A 29 13.41 17.66 6.76
C LEU A 29 12.72 18.13 8.06
N LEU A 30 11.79 17.35 8.56
CA LEU A 30 11.08 17.56 9.82
C LEU A 30 11.58 16.53 10.85
N TYR A 31 12.47 16.96 11.75
CA TYR A 31 12.92 16.06 12.83
C TYR A 31 11.85 15.90 13.89
N GLY A 32 11.67 14.67 14.35
CA GLY A 32 10.61 14.29 15.30
C GLY A 32 9.32 13.76 14.67
N GLU A 33 9.23 13.65 13.34
CA GLU A 33 8.05 13.03 12.68
C GLU A 33 8.09 11.50 12.65
N GLY A 34 9.26 10.89 12.94
CA GLY A 34 9.43 9.44 13.02
C GLY A 34 9.10 8.72 11.71
N ASP A 35 8.31 7.65 11.79
CA ASP A 35 7.96 6.77 10.67
C ASP A 35 7.12 7.51 9.59
N ARG A 36 6.48 8.62 9.96
CA ARG A 36 5.73 9.50 9.03
C ARG A 36 6.60 10.05 7.90
N ALA A 37 7.91 10.22 8.13
CA ALA A 37 8.84 10.67 7.10
C ALA A 37 8.82 9.75 5.88
N PHE A 38 8.69 8.43 6.10
CA PHE A 38 8.68 7.44 5.04
C PHE A 38 7.34 7.40 4.29
N ILE A 39 6.23 7.69 4.96
CA ILE A 39 4.93 7.91 4.31
C ILE A 39 4.98 9.14 3.41
N ARG A 40 5.52 10.27 3.90
CA ARG A 40 5.68 11.49 3.11
C ARG A 40 6.60 11.28 1.91
N LEU A 41 7.66 10.49 2.06
CA LEU A 41 8.50 10.09 0.93
C LEU A 41 7.66 9.40 -0.15
N GLN A 42 6.81 8.44 0.23
CA GLN A 42 5.93 7.73 -0.72
C GLN A 42 4.88 8.66 -1.33
N GLU A 43 4.34 9.62 -0.59
CA GLU A 43 3.46 10.67 -1.12
C GLU A 43 4.15 11.49 -2.22
N GLU A 44 5.42 11.86 -2.01
CA GLU A 44 6.21 12.58 -3.02
C GLU A 44 6.59 11.69 -4.21
N ILE A 45 6.91 10.40 -4.00
CA ILE A 45 7.13 9.43 -5.09
C ILE A 45 5.87 9.36 -5.96
N LEU A 46 4.69 9.23 -5.33
CA LEU A 46 3.41 9.11 -6.03
C LEU A 46 3.09 10.36 -6.88
N LYS A 47 3.48 11.55 -6.45
CA LYS A 47 3.27 12.79 -7.22
C LYS A 47 4.09 12.84 -8.51
N GLN A 48 5.20 12.10 -8.57
CA GLN A 48 6.15 12.12 -9.68
C GLN A 48 6.13 10.81 -10.50
N SER A 49 5.46 9.77 -10.01
CA SER A 49 5.46 8.45 -10.60
C SER A 49 4.09 7.77 -10.49
N SER A 50 3.64 7.14 -11.58
CA SER A 50 2.46 6.28 -11.63
C SER A 50 2.78 4.80 -11.38
N ASP A 51 3.96 4.50 -10.83
CA ASP A 51 4.40 3.13 -10.56
C ASP A 51 3.64 2.52 -9.37
N GLN A 52 2.72 1.62 -9.69
CA GLN A 52 1.91 0.90 -8.71
C GLN A 52 2.71 -0.16 -7.92
N SER A 53 3.97 -0.43 -8.27
CA SER A 53 4.88 -1.24 -7.43
C SER A 53 5.11 -0.60 -6.05
N LEU A 54 4.88 0.70 -5.91
CA LEU A 54 4.88 1.42 -4.64
C LEU A 54 3.89 0.84 -3.62
N PHE A 55 2.79 0.24 -4.11
CA PHE A 55 1.76 -0.36 -3.28
C PHE A 55 1.99 -1.86 -3.03
N ALA A 56 2.94 -2.50 -3.70
CA ALA A 56 3.24 -3.92 -3.52
C ALA A 56 4.19 -4.10 -2.32
N TRP A 57 3.61 -4.20 -1.12
CA TRP A 57 4.31 -4.48 0.14
C TRP A 57 3.37 -5.22 1.09
N ASP A 58 3.96 -5.90 2.09
CA ASP A 58 3.22 -6.63 3.11
C ASP A 58 3.73 -6.28 4.52
N PRO A 59 2.87 -6.27 5.54
CA PRO A 59 3.32 -6.15 6.92
C PRO A 59 4.24 -7.34 7.28
N PRO A 60 5.28 -7.14 8.11
CA PRO A 60 6.18 -8.23 8.50
C PRO A 60 5.39 -9.37 9.17
N MET A 61 5.73 -10.63 8.85
CA MET A 61 5.00 -11.83 9.31
C MET A 61 4.89 -11.99 10.85
N GLY A 62 5.55 -11.17 11.66
CA GLY A 62 5.42 -11.13 13.12
C GLY A 62 4.39 -10.14 13.68
N SER A 63 3.87 -9.22 12.86
CA SER A 63 2.83 -8.24 13.25
C SER A 63 1.43 -8.86 13.33
N MET A 64 1.26 -10.08 12.81
CA MET A 64 -0.05 -10.73 12.63
C MET A 64 -0.19 -12.00 13.49
N SER A 65 0.87 -12.41 14.18
CA SER A 65 0.93 -13.67 14.94
C SER A 65 1.34 -13.45 16.39
N THR A 66 0.53 -12.71 17.15
CA THR A 66 0.42 -12.97 18.58
C THR A 66 -1.02 -13.35 18.86
N LEU A 67 -1.19 -14.50 19.50
CA LEU A 67 -2.46 -14.95 20.08
C LEU A 67 -2.97 -13.82 21.00
N GLY A 68 -3.87 -12.97 20.48
CA GLY A 68 -4.31 -11.74 21.16
C GLY A 68 -4.31 -10.47 20.31
N ALA A 69 -3.89 -10.50 19.05
CA ALA A 69 -4.04 -9.37 18.15
C ALA A 69 -5.54 -8.99 18.03
N SER A 70 -5.88 -7.82 18.57
CA SER A 70 -7.20 -7.19 18.38
C SER A 70 -7.39 -6.92 16.88
N GLU A 71 -8.63 -7.00 16.37
CA GLU A 71 -8.97 -6.67 14.97
C GLU A 71 -8.40 -5.28 14.53
N ASN A 72 -8.11 -4.40 15.49
CA ASN A 72 -7.52 -3.07 15.31
C ASN A 72 -6.02 -3.03 14.97
N ASP A 73 -5.26 -4.11 15.19
CA ASP A 73 -3.82 -4.17 14.83
C ASP A 73 -3.58 -4.40 13.34
N SER A 74 -4.65 -4.74 12.60
CA SER A 74 -4.56 -5.11 11.19
C SER A 74 -4.79 -3.94 10.23
N ILE A 75 -5.26 -2.78 10.72
CA ILE A 75 -5.62 -1.67 9.83
C ILE A 75 -4.34 -0.97 9.36
N CYS A 76 -4.10 -1.00 8.04
CA CYS A 76 -2.92 -0.42 7.43
C CYS A 76 -3.29 0.47 6.25
N GLY A 77 -2.56 1.57 6.10
CA GLY A 77 -2.72 2.46 4.95
C GLY A 77 -2.24 1.82 3.65
N MET A 78 -2.44 2.54 2.55
CA MET A 78 -1.89 2.15 1.25
C MET A 78 -0.36 2.27 1.22
N PHE A 79 0.24 3.18 1.99
CA PHE A 79 1.69 3.37 2.04
C PHE A 79 2.33 2.56 3.17
N ALA A 80 3.54 2.06 2.91
CA ALA A 80 4.27 1.23 3.86
C ALA A 80 4.76 2.10 5.03
N PRO A 81 4.66 1.64 6.28
CA PRO A 81 5.21 2.38 7.42
C PRO A 81 6.74 2.40 7.43
N SER A 82 7.40 1.41 6.82
CA SER A 82 8.86 1.33 6.75
C SER A 82 9.33 0.55 5.52
N PRO A 83 10.63 0.66 5.14
CA PRO A 83 11.20 -0.17 4.08
C PRO A 83 11.15 -1.67 4.36
N GLU A 84 11.05 -2.09 5.63
CA GLU A 84 11.04 -3.52 6.01
C GLU A 84 9.86 -4.27 5.40
N CYS A 85 8.72 -3.58 5.21
CA CYS A 85 7.53 -4.10 4.54
C CYS A 85 7.77 -4.53 3.07
N PHE A 86 8.91 -4.13 2.49
CA PHE A 86 9.30 -4.51 1.15
C PHE A 86 10.26 -5.71 1.11
N SER A 87 10.50 -6.43 2.22
CA SER A 87 11.48 -7.54 2.27
C SER A 87 11.26 -8.59 1.19
N GLU A 88 9.99 -8.97 0.99
CA GLU A 88 9.58 -10.02 0.04
C GLU A 88 9.26 -9.48 -1.36
N THR A 89 9.58 -8.22 -1.64
CA THR A 89 9.18 -7.53 -2.89
C THR A 89 10.37 -7.29 -3.83
N GLY A 90 11.47 -8.01 -3.62
CA GLY A 90 12.73 -7.74 -4.34
C GLY A 90 12.73 -8.11 -5.81
N ASP A 91 11.75 -8.90 -6.23
CA ASP A 91 11.54 -9.35 -7.58
C ASP A 91 10.33 -8.68 -8.25
N VAL A 92 9.70 -7.72 -7.55
CA VAL A 92 8.57 -6.92 -8.04
C VAL A 92 9.09 -5.80 -8.93
N MET A 93 8.52 -5.70 -10.12
CA MET A 93 8.87 -4.70 -11.12
C MET A 93 7.60 -4.01 -11.65
N PRO A 94 7.71 -2.77 -12.15
CA PRO A 94 6.62 -2.11 -12.84
C PRO A 94 6.13 -3.00 -13.99
N GLY A 95 4.82 -3.23 -14.05
CA GLY A 95 4.20 -4.06 -15.06
C GLY A 95 3.98 -3.30 -16.37
N PRO A 96 3.56 -3.98 -17.44
CA PRO A 96 3.13 -3.33 -18.68
C PRO A 96 2.05 -2.27 -18.44
N GLU A 97 1.93 -1.29 -19.33
CA GLU A 97 0.84 -0.29 -19.32
C GLU A 97 -0.48 -0.93 -19.77
N TYR A 98 -1.00 -1.85 -18.96
CA TYR A 98 -2.28 -2.52 -19.22
C TYR A 98 -3.48 -1.56 -19.17
N TRP A 99 -3.41 -0.53 -18.33
CA TRP A 99 -4.42 0.52 -18.22
C TRP A 99 -3.77 1.84 -17.80
N ASP A 100 -4.56 2.91 -17.89
CA ASP A 100 -4.20 4.24 -17.39
C ASP A 100 -3.89 4.19 -15.88
N LYS A 101 -2.61 4.36 -15.54
CA LYS A 101 -2.06 4.20 -14.18
C LYS A 101 -2.20 5.47 -13.33
N GLU A 102 -2.98 6.45 -13.78
CA GLU A 102 -3.17 7.69 -13.04
C GLU A 102 -3.58 7.42 -11.58
N SER A 103 -2.71 7.89 -10.68
CA SER A 103 -2.95 7.89 -9.25
C SER A 103 -2.63 9.29 -8.73
N ALA A 104 -3.47 9.77 -7.82
CA ALA A 104 -3.35 11.13 -7.31
C ALA A 104 -3.65 11.16 -5.82
N LEU A 105 -2.80 11.86 -5.07
CA LEU A 105 -3.10 12.19 -3.68
C LEU A 105 -4.20 13.27 -3.66
N THR A 106 -5.26 13.02 -2.90
CA THR A 106 -6.39 13.93 -2.72
C THR A 106 -6.68 14.13 -1.24
N ASN A 107 -7.54 15.10 -0.91
CA ASN A 107 -8.03 15.26 0.46
C ASN A 107 -8.91 14.09 0.96
N ARG A 108 -9.25 13.12 0.09
CA ARG A 108 -9.94 11.87 0.44
C ARG A 108 -9.00 10.65 0.52
N GLY A 109 -7.70 10.86 0.39
CA GLY A 109 -6.70 9.79 0.25
C GLY A 109 -6.19 9.64 -1.18
N ILE A 110 -5.61 8.50 -1.51
CA ILE A 110 -5.08 8.20 -2.84
C ILE A 110 -6.23 7.78 -3.74
N ARG A 111 -6.50 8.58 -4.77
CA ARG A 111 -7.35 8.17 -5.89
C ARG A 111 -6.56 7.23 -6.78
N VAL A 112 -7.02 5.99 -6.94
CA VAL A 112 -6.42 5.03 -7.89
C VAL A 112 -7.52 4.45 -8.78
N LYS A 113 -7.24 4.38 -10.08
CA LYS A 113 -8.04 3.60 -11.02
C LYS A 113 -7.38 2.23 -11.20
N MET A 114 -8.08 1.18 -10.86
CA MET A 114 -7.60 -0.19 -11.05
C MET A 114 -8.78 -1.14 -11.27
N PRO A 115 -8.54 -2.29 -11.90
CA PRO A 115 -9.58 -3.30 -12.05
C PRO A 115 -9.78 -4.04 -10.72
N PHE A 116 -11.05 -4.23 -10.35
CA PHE A 116 -11.49 -4.93 -9.14
C PHE A 116 -12.34 -6.14 -9.47
N LYS A 117 -12.24 -7.16 -8.60
CA LYS A 117 -13.17 -8.28 -8.52
C LYS A 117 -13.58 -8.50 -7.07
N TYR A 118 -14.86 -8.75 -6.83
CA TYR A 118 -15.33 -9.17 -5.52
C TYR A 118 -15.17 -10.69 -5.36
N ASP A 119 -14.54 -11.13 -4.28
CA ASP A 119 -14.47 -12.53 -3.87
C ASP A 119 -15.57 -12.81 -2.83
N PRO A 120 -16.65 -13.49 -3.23
CA PRO A 120 -17.76 -13.79 -2.31
C PRO A 120 -17.40 -14.78 -1.21
N LEU A 121 -16.33 -15.58 -1.38
CA LEU A 121 -15.93 -16.57 -0.37
C LEU A 121 -15.26 -15.89 0.82
N ASN A 122 -14.33 -14.99 0.56
CA ASN A 122 -13.59 -14.25 1.58
C ASN A 122 -14.27 -12.93 1.98
N LYS A 123 -15.31 -12.51 1.24
CA LYS A 123 -15.96 -11.20 1.36
C LYS A 123 -14.96 -10.05 1.22
N THR A 124 -14.05 -10.20 0.26
CA THR A 124 -12.97 -9.25 0.00
C THR A 124 -13.06 -8.73 -1.42
N PHE A 125 -12.48 -7.56 -1.64
CA PHE A 125 -12.23 -7.05 -2.98
C PHE A 125 -10.78 -7.30 -3.35
N ILE A 126 -10.55 -7.79 -4.56
CA ILE A 126 -9.22 -8.00 -5.11
C ILE A 126 -9.01 -6.94 -6.19
N GLY A 127 -8.07 -6.02 -5.98
CA GLY A 127 -7.66 -5.01 -6.96
C GLY A 127 -6.30 -5.34 -7.53
N ILE A 128 -6.17 -5.47 -8.85
CA ILE A 128 -4.86 -5.75 -9.47
C ILE A 128 -4.02 -4.48 -9.57
N LEU A 129 -2.75 -4.62 -9.18
CA LEU A 129 -1.73 -3.62 -9.41
C LEU A 129 -1.09 -3.84 -10.78
N SER A 130 -0.72 -2.73 -11.43
CA SER A 130 0.07 -2.76 -12.66
C SER A 130 1.56 -2.98 -12.36
N CYS A 131 1.85 -4.04 -11.61
CA CYS A 131 3.19 -4.54 -11.31
C CYS A 131 3.22 -6.07 -11.35
N VAL A 132 4.40 -6.60 -11.66
CA VAL A 132 4.64 -8.02 -11.85
C VAL A 132 5.79 -8.47 -10.96
N SER A 133 5.64 -9.64 -10.36
CA SER A 133 6.71 -10.35 -9.69
C SER A 133 7.31 -11.36 -10.67
N SER A 134 8.64 -11.40 -10.75
CA SER A 134 9.31 -12.39 -11.60
C SER A 134 9.12 -13.84 -11.11
N LEU A 135 8.72 -14.02 -9.84
CA LEU A 135 8.47 -15.32 -9.22
C LEU A 135 7.00 -15.75 -9.29
N VAL A 136 6.06 -14.83 -9.11
CA VAL A 136 4.66 -15.16 -8.82
C VAL A 136 3.63 -14.57 -9.80
N GLN A 137 4.10 -13.94 -10.88
CA GLN A 137 3.28 -13.24 -11.89
C GLN A 137 2.68 -11.93 -11.36
N ASP A 138 1.52 -11.50 -11.88
CA ASP A 138 0.91 -10.22 -11.53
C ASP A 138 0.54 -10.13 -10.05
N ILE A 139 0.53 -8.91 -9.52
CA ILE A 139 0.29 -8.69 -8.09
C ILE A 139 -1.06 -8.02 -7.93
N ALA A 140 -1.85 -8.50 -6.97
CA ALA A 140 -3.07 -7.85 -6.55
C ALA A 140 -3.01 -7.49 -5.06
N ILE A 141 -3.89 -6.59 -4.67
CA ILE A 141 -4.16 -6.27 -3.29
C ILE A 141 -5.54 -6.80 -2.95
N GLU A 142 -5.60 -7.58 -1.89
CA GLU A 142 -6.84 -7.94 -1.23
C GLU A 142 -7.25 -6.85 -0.24
N PHE A 143 -8.52 -6.46 -0.25
CA PHE A 143 -9.11 -5.41 0.55
C PHE A 143 -10.30 -5.95 1.33
N HIS A 144 -10.27 -5.82 2.66
CA HIS A 144 -11.35 -6.30 3.53
C HIS A 144 -12.36 -5.19 3.87
N SER A 145 -13.57 -5.22 3.29
CA SER A 145 -14.60 -4.20 3.50
C SER A 145 -15.71 -4.68 4.43
N ALA A 146 -15.93 -4.00 5.56
CA ALA A 146 -16.98 -4.35 6.52
C ALA A 146 -18.41 -4.34 5.93
N SER A 147 -18.68 -3.45 4.97
CA SER A 147 -19.99 -3.32 4.30
C SER A 147 -20.08 -4.03 2.95
N ASN A 148 -19.02 -4.71 2.50
CA ASN A 148 -18.87 -5.17 1.12
C ASN A 148 -19.09 -4.07 0.06
N SER A 149 -18.70 -2.82 0.35
CA SER A 149 -18.77 -1.69 -0.58
C SER A 149 -17.36 -1.19 -0.94
N LEU A 150 -17.18 -0.77 -2.20
CA LEU A 150 -15.94 -0.10 -2.62
C LEU A 150 -15.83 1.33 -2.07
N GLU A 151 -16.89 1.88 -1.48
CA GLU A 151 -16.85 3.20 -0.85
C GLU A 151 -16.18 3.16 0.53
N ASP A 152 -16.20 2.00 1.20
CA ASP A 152 -15.67 1.83 2.55
C ASP A 152 -14.20 1.41 2.56
N LEU A 153 -13.54 1.53 1.41
CA LEU A 153 -12.13 1.20 1.24
C LEU A 153 -11.16 2.14 1.99
N SER A 154 -11.66 3.12 2.75
CA SER A 154 -10.86 4.05 3.55
C SER A 154 -10.37 3.49 4.89
N HIS A 155 -10.92 2.37 5.36
CA HIS A 155 -10.57 1.77 6.67
C HIS A 155 -10.10 0.31 6.54
N LEU A 156 -9.45 -0.01 5.43
CA LEU A 156 -9.17 -1.38 5.06
C LEU A 156 -7.95 -1.97 5.73
N ILE A 157 -8.06 -3.26 5.97
CA ILE A 157 -6.93 -4.17 6.09
C ILE A 157 -6.62 -4.65 4.68
N ARG A 158 -5.34 -4.60 4.29
CA ARG A 158 -4.92 -5.10 2.98
C ARG A 158 -3.76 -6.09 3.05
N ARG A 159 -3.72 -6.97 2.05
CA ARG A 159 -2.63 -7.94 1.85
C ARG A 159 -2.30 -8.05 0.37
N SER A 160 -1.02 -8.10 0.03
CA SER A 160 -0.58 -8.41 -1.33
C SER A 160 -0.79 -9.91 -1.60
N VAL A 161 -1.44 -10.21 -2.72
CA VAL A 161 -1.71 -11.58 -3.17
C VAL A 161 -1.24 -11.76 -4.61
N PRO A 162 -0.56 -12.88 -4.92
CA PRO A 162 -0.15 -13.15 -6.29
C PRO A 162 -1.35 -13.58 -7.15
N VAL A 163 -1.42 -13.08 -8.39
CA VAL A 163 -2.51 -13.34 -9.34
C VAL A 163 -1.95 -13.58 -10.74
N ARG A 164 -2.68 -14.31 -11.59
CA ARG A 164 -2.35 -14.48 -13.01
C ARG A 164 -3.21 -13.57 -13.89
N TYR A 165 -2.67 -12.47 -14.42
CA TYR A 165 -3.45 -11.49 -15.17
C TYR A 165 -4.10 -12.06 -16.42
N GLY A 166 -3.43 -12.94 -17.18
CA GLY A 166 -4.03 -13.53 -18.40
C GLY A 166 -5.28 -14.39 -18.15
N GLY A 167 -5.42 -14.96 -16.96
CA GLY A 167 -6.65 -15.63 -16.52
C GLY A 167 -7.67 -14.65 -15.93
N TRP A 168 -7.17 -13.56 -15.35
CA TRP A 168 -7.98 -12.52 -14.74
C TRP A 168 -8.61 -11.62 -15.80
N SER A 169 -7.87 -11.02 -16.74
CA SER A 169 -8.36 -10.06 -17.74
C SER A 169 -9.53 -10.53 -18.61
N ASN A 170 -9.75 -11.84 -18.70
CA ASN A 170 -10.86 -12.44 -19.45
C ASN A 170 -12.10 -12.70 -18.58
N ASP A 171 -12.04 -12.42 -17.28
CA ASP A 171 -13.14 -12.59 -16.35
C ASP A 171 -14.17 -11.45 -16.52
N PRO A 172 -15.42 -11.77 -16.91
CA PRO A 172 -16.45 -10.76 -17.15
C PRO A 172 -16.89 -10.03 -15.87
N GLN A 173 -16.50 -10.50 -14.69
CA GLN A 173 -16.83 -9.86 -13.41
C GLN A 173 -15.89 -8.70 -13.06
N ILE A 174 -14.80 -8.51 -13.80
CA ILE A 174 -13.85 -7.44 -13.53
C ILE A 174 -14.41 -6.10 -13.97
N GLN A 175 -14.35 -5.14 -13.06
CA GLN A 175 -14.76 -3.77 -13.31
C GLN A 175 -13.62 -2.81 -12.99
N PHE A 176 -13.35 -1.88 -13.92
CA PHE A 176 -12.44 -0.78 -13.67
C PHE A 176 -13.15 0.27 -12.82
N ASN A 177 -12.75 0.37 -11.56
CA ASN A 177 -13.33 1.31 -10.64
C ASN A 177 -12.27 2.29 -10.14
N THR A 178 -12.70 3.53 -9.95
CA THR A 178 -11.88 4.55 -9.29
C THR A 178 -12.23 4.53 -7.81
N VAL A 179 -11.25 4.23 -6.97
CA VAL A 179 -11.41 4.15 -5.51
C VAL A 179 -10.54 5.19 -4.83
N TYR A 180 -10.90 5.52 -3.58
CA TYR A 180 -10.14 6.42 -2.72
C TYR A 180 -9.62 5.62 -1.52
N LEU A 181 -8.30 5.49 -1.45
CA LEU A 181 -7.61 4.60 -0.51
C LEU A 181 -6.90 5.44 0.54
N ALA A 182 -7.05 5.09 1.81
CA ALA A 182 -6.39 5.82 2.90
C ALA A 182 -4.87 5.70 2.81
N THR A 183 -4.15 6.79 3.10
CA THR A 183 -2.68 6.82 2.96
C THR A 183 -1.99 6.27 4.20
N ASP A 184 -2.40 6.74 5.37
CA ASP A 184 -2.02 6.37 6.75
C ASP A 184 -2.55 7.46 7.72
N THR A 185 -2.68 8.70 7.21
CA THR A 185 -3.04 9.89 7.98
C THR A 185 -4.46 9.92 8.54
N SER A 186 -5.33 8.98 8.20
CA SER A 186 -6.70 8.88 8.74
C SER A 186 -6.83 7.90 9.91
N LEU A 187 -5.85 7.02 10.13
CA LEU A 187 -5.95 5.92 11.11
C LEU A 187 -5.25 6.21 12.44
N TRP A 188 -4.29 7.14 12.46
CA TRP A 188 -3.65 7.57 13.72
C TRP A 188 -4.59 8.43 14.58
N TYR A 189 -5.52 9.19 13.98
CA TYR A 189 -6.45 10.03 14.75
C TYR A 189 -7.41 9.17 15.58
N THR A 190 -7.84 8.03 15.04
CA THR A 190 -8.61 7.03 15.78
C THR A 190 -7.79 6.35 16.88
N ARG A 191 -6.54 5.93 16.60
CA ARG A 191 -5.65 5.36 17.63
C ARG A 191 -5.36 6.32 18.79
N TYR A 192 -5.17 7.61 18.50
CA TYR A 192 -4.86 8.61 19.54
C TYR A 192 -6.05 8.90 20.47
N LEU A 193 -7.29 8.72 19.97
CA LEU A 193 -8.49 8.89 20.78
C LEU A 193 -8.78 7.65 21.62
N ASP A 194 -8.54 6.45 21.08
CA ASP A 194 -8.77 5.18 21.80
C ASP A 194 -7.72 4.93 22.90
N ASP A 195 -6.45 5.33 22.70
CA ASP A 195 -5.40 5.19 23.72
C ASP A 195 -5.51 6.22 24.87
N ASN A 196 -6.39 7.21 24.75
CA ASN A 196 -6.61 8.27 25.76
C ASN A 196 -8.03 8.26 26.36
N SER A 197 -8.81 7.19 26.18
CA SER A 197 -10.17 7.02 26.71
C SER A 197 -10.28 5.95 27.79
#